data_AF-A0A7X6Z6N4-F1
#
_entry.id   AF-A0A7X6Z6N4-F1
#
_cell.length_a   1.000
_cell.length_b   1.000
_cell.length_c   1.000
_cell.angle_alpha   90.00
_cell.angle_beta   90.00
_cell.angle_gamma   90.00
#
_symmetry.space_group_name_H-M   'P 1'
#
loop_
_entity.id
_entity.type
_entity.pdbx_description
1 polymer ?
#
loop_
_entity_poly.entity_id
_entity_poly.type
_entity_poly.pdbx_seq_one_letter_code
_entity_poly.pdbx_strand_id
1 'polypeptide(L)'
;AIETLALFAACLAFADVMTNVARGSVFELPTFVWALMGGVIIRNILTHVFSFDMFDRAIDLFGNASLSLFLAMALLSLRLWELVDLALPVLAILAVQIVVMILYAIFITYRIMGKDYDAVVLAAGHCGFGMGATPTAVANMQAVTDRYGPSYKAFLLVPIVGAFFVDIINATVLQIFTQIPFLQ
;
A
#
# COMPACT_ATOMS: atom_id res chain seq x y z
N ALA A 1 9.63 -10.70 -20.73
CA ALA A 1 10.35 -9.65 -19.99
C ALA A 1 10.12 -8.27 -20.59
N ILE A 2 10.41 -8.05 -21.88
CA ILE A 2 10.16 -6.77 -22.55
C ILE A 2 8.64 -6.46 -22.57
N GLU A 3 7.81 -7.43 -22.90
CA GLU A 3 6.34 -7.27 -22.90
C GLU A 3 5.80 -6.87 -21.52
N THR A 4 6.21 -7.54 -20.45
CA THR A 4 5.78 -7.22 -19.08
C THR A 4 6.23 -5.82 -18.65
N LEU A 5 7.45 -5.41 -19.01
CA LEU A 5 7.92 -4.04 -18.76
C LEU A 5 7.11 -3.01 -19.56
N ALA A 6 6.75 -3.31 -20.81
CA ALA A 6 5.90 -2.46 -21.62
C ALA A 6 4.50 -2.31 -21.01
N LEU A 7 3.93 -3.39 -20.45
CA LEU A 7 2.64 -3.34 -19.75
C LEU A 7 2.71 -2.45 -18.50
N PHE A 8 3.75 -2.59 -17.66
CA PHE A 8 3.96 -1.69 -16.52
C PHE A 8 4.14 -0.24 -16.96
N ALA A 9 4.96 0.01 -17.98
CA ALA A 9 5.17 1.35 -18.53
C ALA A 9 3.86 1.96 -19.07
N ALA A 10 3.04 1.17 -19.76
CA ALA A 10 1.72 1.61 -20.24
C ALA A 10 0.78 1.95 -19.08
N CYS A 11 0.75 1.14 -18.01
CA CYS A 11 -0.05 1.42 -16.81
C CYS A 11 0.40 2.72 -16.13
N LEU A 12 1.71 2.93 -15.98
CA LEU A 12 2.28 4.11 -15.35
C LEU A 12 2.05 5.38 -16.19
N ALA A 13 2.23 5.29 -17.50
CA ALA A 13 1.94 6.39 -18.43
C ALA A 13 0.45 6.75 -18.42
N PHE A 14 -0.44 5.75 -18.43
CA PHE A 14 -1.87 5.97 -18.27
C PHE A 14 -2.19 6.65 -16.95
N ALA A 15 -1.57 6.21 -15.85
CA ALA A 15 -1.79 6.79 -14.52
C ALA A 15 -1.38 8.26 -14.45
N ASP A 16 -0.23 8.61 -15.00
CA ASP A 16 0.26 9.99 -15.03
C ASP A 16 -0.64 10.90 -15.88
N VAL A 17 -1.01 10.45 -17.09
CA VAL A 17 -1.94 11.18 -17.96
C VAL A 17 -3.28 11.41 -17.26
N MET A 18 -3.87 10.37 -16.68
CA MET A 18 -5.15 10.48 -15.99
C MET A 18 -5.07 11.35 -14.74
N THR A 19 -3.98 11.27 -13.98
CA THR A 19 -3.76 12.16 -12.84
C THR A 19 -3.74 13.62 -13.30
N ASN A 20 -2.99 13.93 -14.36
CA ASN A 20 -2.87 15.28 -14.87
C ASN A 20 -4.20 15.82 -15.46
N VAL A 21 -5.00 14.97 -16.11
CA VAL A 21 -6.34 15.31 -16.61
C VAL A 21 -7.34 15.51 -15.47
N ALA A 22 -7.24 14.73 -14.40
CA ALA A 22 -8.14 14.80 -13.26
C ALA A 22 -7.83 15.95 -12.29
N ARG A 23 -6.67 16.62 -12.40
CA ARG A 23 -6.27 17.75 -11.54
C ARG A 23 -7.31 18.87 -11.57
N GLY A 24 -7.75 19.30 -10.39
CA GLY A 24 -8.74 20.38 -10.25
C GLY A 24 -10.18 19.97 -10.59
N SER A 25 -10.44 18.68 -10.81
CA SER A 25 -11.79 18.13 -10.94
C SER A 25 -12.25 17.48 -9.63
N VAL A 26 -13.54 17.15 -9.54
CA VAL A 26 -14.11 16.42 -8.39
C VAL A 26 -13.57 14.97 -8.30
N PHE A 27 -12.91 14.47 -9.35
CA PHE A 27 -12.31 13.13 -9.43
C PHE A 27 -10.79 13.14 -9.24
N GLU A 28 -10.25 14.08 -8.46
CA GLU A 28 -8.83 14.09 -8.12
C GLU A 28 -8.49 12.91 -7.20
N LEU A 29 -8.05 11.81 -7.80
CA LEU A 29 -7.65 10.58 -7.11
C LEU A 29 -6.12 10.46 -7.09
N PRO A 30 -5.54 9.81 -6.06
CA PRO A 30 -4.11 9.51 -6.03
C PRO A 30 -3.65 8.72 -7.28
N THR A 31 -2.46 9.02 -7.78
CA THR A 31 -1.91 8.43 -9.03
C THR A 31 -1.88 6.91 -9.01
N PHE A 32 -1.62 6.28 -7.85
CA PHE A 32 -1.60 4.82 -7.76
C PHE A 32 -2.97 4.19 -8.08
N VAL A 33 -4.08 4.89 -7.81
CA VAL A 33 -5.44 4.41 -8.13
C VAL A 33 -5.62 4.32 -9.63
N TRP A 34 -5.15 5.35 -10.36
CA TRP A 34 -5.15 5.34 -11.82
C TRP A 34 -4.23 4.26 -12.39
N ALA A 35 -3.09 3.97 -11.72
CA ALA A 35 -2.21 2.87 -12.11
C ALA A 35 -2.87 1.49 -11.92
N LEU A 36 -3.56 1.28 -10.80
CA LEU A 36 -4.34 0.05 -10.56
C LEU A 36 -5.45 -0.11 -11.60
N MET A 37 -6.20 0.96 -11.88
CA MET A 37 -7.24 0.93 -12.92
C MET A 37 -6.66 0.65 -14.31
N GLY A 38 -5.54 1.28 -14.67
CA GLY A 38 -4.83 1.00 -15.91
C GLY A 38 -4.44 -0.47 -16.02
N GLY A 39 -3.92 -1.06 -14.94
CA GLY A 39 -3.60 -2.48 -14.87
C GLY A 39 -4.83 -3.39 -15.04
N VAL A 40 -5.94 -3.07 -14.37
CA VAL A 40 -7.21 -3.82 -14.50
C VAL A 40 -7.73 -3.74 -15.94
N ILE A 41 -7.77 -2.54 -16.53
CA ILE A 41 -8.24 -2.31 -17.91
C ILE A 41 -7.36 -3.09 -18.89
N ILE A 42 -6.04 -2.93 -18.80
CA ILE A 42 -5.09 -3.61 -19.69
C ILE A 42 -5.22 -5.13 -19.57
N ARG A 43 -5.28 -5.67 -18.34
CA ARG A 43 -5.45 -7.11 -18.12
C ARG A 43 -6.75 -7.63 -18.71
N ASN A 44 -7.87 -6.96 -18.44
CA ASN A 44 -9.17 -7.39 -18.95
C ASN A 44 -9.24 -7.31 -20.49
N ILE A 45 -8.75 -6.22 -21.09
CA ILE A 45 -8.77 -6.06 -22.55
C ILE A 45 -7.86 -7.11 -23.21
N LEU A 46 -6.62 -7.26 -22.75
CA LEU A 46 -5.67 -8.20 -23.38
C LEU A 46 -6.13 -9.65 -23.24
N THR A 47 -6.64 -10.05 -22.08
CA THR A 47 -7.08 -11.43 -21.85
C THR A 47 -8.43 -11.73 -22.52
N HIS A 48 -9.42 -10.83 -22.47
CA HIS A 48 -10.75 -11.10 -23.03
C HIS A 48 -10.90 -10.76 -24.52
N VAL A 49 -10.24 -9.71 -25.01
CA VAL A 49 -10.38 -9.25 -26.41
C VAL A 49 -9.33 -9.88 -27.31
N PHE A 50 -8.09 -9.98 -26.83
CA PHE A 50 -6.95 -10.43 -27.63
C PHE A 50 -6.49 -11.85 -27.30
N SER A 51 -7.11 -12.51 -26.31
CA SER A 51 -6.71 -13.83 -25.81
C SER A 51 -5.20 -13.93 -25.54
N PHE A 52 -4.61 -12.83 -25.09
CA PHE A 52 -3.19 -12.74 -24.80
C PHE A 52 -2.93 -13.32 -23.41
N ASP A 53 -2.14 -14.40 -23.36
CA ASP A 53 -1.69 -14.99 -22.11
C ASP A 53 -0.63 -14.11 -21.48
N MET A 54 -1.03 -13.31 -20.49
CA MET A 54 -0.11 -12.52 -19.69
C MET A 54 0.82 -13.46 -18.91
N PHE A 55 2.12 -13.17 -18.97
CA PHE A 55 3.12 -13.96 -18.25
C PHE A 55 3.12 -13.57 -16.76
N ASP A 56 2.13 -14.06 -16.01
CA ASP A 56 1.90 -13.78 -14.58
C ASP A 56 3.19 -13.93 -13.76
N ARG A 57 3.99 -14.96 -14.06
CA ARG A 57 5.27 -15.21 -13.36
C ARG A 57 6.27 -14.06 -13.48
N ALA A 58 6.33 -13.35 -14.61
CA ALA A 58 7.21 -12.19 -14.73
C ALA A 58 6.59 -10.97 -14.05
N ILE A 59 5.26 -10.81 -14.09
CA ILE A 59 4.58 -9.73 -13.37
C ILE A 59 4.87 -9.84 -11.87
N ASP A 60 4.75 -11.05 -11.31
CA ASP A 60 5.08 -11.33 -9.91
C ASP A 60 6.56 -11.08 -9.61
N LEU A 61 7.47 -11.53 -10.48
CA LEU A 61 8.90 -11.31 -10.31
C LEU A 61 9.27 -9.82 -10.32
N PHE A 62 8.77 -9.06 -11.31
CA PHE A 62 9.02 -7.62 -11.40
C PHE A 62 8.35 -6.86 -10.25
N GLY A 63 7.15 -7.26 -9.81
CA GLY A 63 6.46 -6.69 -8.66
C GLY A 63 7.26 -6.87 -7.36
N ASN A 64 7.69 -8.10 -7.07
CA ASN A 64 8.47 -8.41 -5.88
C ASN A 64 9.87 -7.76 -5.92
N ALA A 65 10.51 -7.71 -7.09
CA ALA A 65 11.76 -6.96 -7.27
C ALA A 65 11.56 -5.46 -7.03
N SER A 66 10.47 -4.87 -7.53
CA SER A 66 10.17 -3.45 -7.33
C SER A 66 9.88 -3.13 -5.87
N LEU A 67 9.15 -4.00 -5.16
CA LEU A 67 8.87 -3.84 -3.74
C LEU A 67 10.16 -3.90 -2.90
N SER A 68 11.03 -4.86 -3.18
CA SER A 68 12.31 -4.98 -2.46
C SER A 68 13.23 -3.79 -2.72
N LEU A 69 13.29 -3.28 -3.95
CA LEU A 69 14.00 -2.04 -4.28
C LEU A 69 13.38 -0.82 -3.56
N PHE A 70 12.05 -0.71 -3.54
CA PHE A 70 11.36 0.38 -2.83
C PHE A 70 11.72 0.38 -1.34
N LEU A 71 11.63 -0.78 -0.67
CA LEU A 71 11.98 -0.91 0.75
C LEU A 71 13.45 -0.56 1.00
N ALA A 72 14.36 -1.02 0.14
CA ALA A 72 15.77 -0.69 0.24
C ALA A 72 16.02 0.83 0.11
N MET A 73 15.39 1.49 -0.87
CA MET A 73 15.50 2.94 -1.05
C MET A 73 14.92 3.71 0.14
N ALA A 74 13.77 3.28 0.67
CA ALA A 74 13.17 3.90 1.85
C ALA A 74 14.12 3.84 3.06
N LEU A 75 14.75 2.69 3.31
CA LEU A 75 15.71 2.52 4.40
C LEU A 75 16.98 3.35 4.22
N LEU A 76 17.52 3.45 3.00
CA LEU A 76 18.71 4.25 2.71
C LEU A 76 18.46 5.76 2.80
N SER A 77 17.23 6.21 2.58
CA SER A 77 16.86 7.63 2.65
C SER A 77 16.72 8.17 4.09
N LEU A 78 16.71 7.29 5.09
CA LEU A 78 16.59 7.67 6.49
C LEU A 78 17.85 8.39 7.00
N ARG A 79 17.73 9.69 7.21
CA ARG A 79 18.79 10.53 7.77
C ARG A 79 18.79 10.44 9.29
N LEU A 80 19.23 9.31 9.82
CA LEU A 80 19.25 9.03 11.27
C LEU A 80 19.96 10.14 12.08
N TRP A 81 20.97 10.78 11.48
CA TRP A 81 21.71 11.89 12.07
C TRP A 81 20.86 13.16 12.27
N GLU A 82 19.87 13.43 11.41
CA GLU A 82 18.95 14.57 11.56
C GLU A 82 17.92 14.33 12.67
N LEU A 83 17.70 13.06 13.04
CA LEU A 83 16.79 12.70 14.12
C LEU A 83 17.47 12.62 15.48
N VAL A 84 18.79 12.72 15.61
CA VAL A 84 19.51 12.47 16.89
C VAL A 84 19.01 13.39 18.01
N ASP A 85 18.80 14.68 17.70
CA ASP A 85 18.34 15.66 18.69
C ASP A 85 16.87 15.45 19.10
N LEU A 86 16.09 14.73 18.27
CA LEU A 86 14.68 14.36 18.53
C LEU A 86 14.51 12.84 18.75
N ALA A 87 15.59 12.08 18.88
CA ALA A 87 15.55 10.63 18.80
C ALA A 87 14.78 10.04 19.98
N LEU A 88 14.96 10.61 21.18
CA LEU A 88 14.30 10.13 22.39
C LEU A 88 12.76 10.32 22.32
N PRO A 89 12.23 11.51 21.95
CA PRO A 89 10.80 11.67 21.67
C PRO A 89 10.26 10.72 20.59
N VAL A 90 10.96 10.58 19.46
CA VAL A 90 10.52 9.73 18.35
C VAL A 90 10.46 8.26 18.77
N LEU A 91 11.48 7.78 19.49
CA LEU A 91 11.54 6.40 19.95
C LEU A 91 10.43 6.10 20.98
N ALA A 92 10.10 7.05 21.85
CA ALA A 92 8.97 6.91 22.77
C ALA A 92 7.63 6.80 22.02
N ILE A 93 7.41 7.64 21.00
CA ILE A 93 6.21 7.57 20.16
C ILE A 93 6.13 6.23 19.44
N LEU A 94 7.22 5.78 18.82
CA LEU A 94 7.28 4.49 18.12
C LEU A 94 7.03 3.32 19.07
N ALA A 95 7.56 3.36 20.30
CA ALA A 95 7.32 2.33 21.29
C ALA A 95 5.84 2.22 21.68
N VAL A 96 5.19 3.36 21.95
CA VAL A 96 3.74 3.39 22.22
C VAL A 96 2.96 2.90 20.99
N GLN A 97 3.33 3.34 19.79
CA GLN A 97 2.71 2.93 18.54
C GLN A 97 2.80 1.42 18.34
N ILE A 98 3.97 0.81 18.58
CA ILE A 98 4.15 -0.66 18.50
C ILE A 98 3.20 -1.37 19.45
N VAL A 99 3.13 -0.93 20.72
CA VAL A 99 2.25 -1.56 21.72
C VAL A 99 0.78 -1.44 21.31
N VAL A 100 0.35 -0.24 20.92
CA VAL A 100 -1.03 0.01 20.48
C VAL A 100 -1.36 -0.82 19.25
N MET A 101 -0.46 -0.91 18.26
CA MET A 101 -0.66 -1.71 17.05
C MET A 101 -0.74 -3.20 17.36
N ILE A 102 0.10 -3.74 18.24
CA ILE A 102 0.02 -5.14 18.67
C ILE A 102 -1.35 -5.43 19.29
N LEU A 103 -1.79 -4.59 20.24
CA LEU A 103 -3.07 -4.76 20.89
C LEU A 103 -4.23 -4.66 19.89
N TYR A 104 -4.20 -3.68 19.00
CA TYR A 104 -5.25 -3.45 18.01
C TYR A 104 -5.33 -4.60 16.99
N ALA A 105 -4.20 -5.09 16.49
CA ALA A 105 -4.16 -6.18 15.54
C ALA A 105 -4.72 -7.47 16.13
N ILE A 106 -4.34 -7.80 17.38
CA ILE A 106 -4.75 -9.05 18.06
C ILE A 106 -6.21 -8.99 18.50
N PHE A 107 -6.60 -7.93 19.22
CA PHE A 107 -7.91 -7.90 19.89
C PHE A 107 -9.04 -7.40 18.98
N ILE A 108 -8.73 -6.53 18.02
CA ILE A 108 -9.73 -5.90 17.16
C ILE A 108 -9.66 -6.51 15.76
N THR A 109 -8.54 -6.35 15.05
CA THR A 109 -8.45 -6.73 13.62
C THR A 109 -8.70 -8.23 13.42
N TYR A 110 -7.91 -9.07 14.10
CA TYR A 110 -8.04 -10.53 13.99
C TYR A 110 -9.43 -11.04 14.42
N ARG A 111 -10.03 -10.41 15.44
CA ARG A 111 -11.31 -10.85 16.00
C ARG A 111 -12.50 -10.44 15.15
N ILE A 112 -12.51 -9.22 14.61
CA ILE A 112 -13.58 -8.70 13.75
C ILE A 112 -13.54 -9.39 12.37
N MET A 113 -12.35 -9.70 11.85
CA MET A 113 -12.20 -10.34 10.54
C MET A 113 -12.54 -11.84 10.53
N GLY A 114 -13.07 -12.41 11.61
CA GLY A 114 -13.59 -13.78 11.63
C GLY A 114 -12.61 -14.85 12.14
N LYS A 115 -11.41 -14.45 12.59
CA LYS A 115 -10.40 -15.33 13.21
C LYS A 115 -9.87 -16.48 12.33
N ASP A 116 -10.01 -16.37 11.02
CA ASP A 116 -9.51 -17.36 10.06
C ASP A 116 -8.10 -16.99 9.55
N TYR A 117 -7.59 -17.77 8.59
CA TYR A 117 -6.29 -17.50 7.98
C TYR A 117 -6.27 -16.15 7.25
N ASP A 118 -7.34 -15.80 6.54
CA ASP A 118 -7.47 -14.51 5.86
C ASP A 118 -7.38 -13.36 6.86
N ALA A 119 -7.98 -13.50 8.05
CA ALA A 119 -7.88 -12.54 9.15
C ALA A 119 -6.44 -12.38 9.67
N VAL A 120 -5.64 -13.44 9.68
CA VAL A 120 -4.21 -13.36 10.05
C VAL A 120 -3.43 -12.58 9.00
N VAL A 121 -3.63 -12.86 7.72
CA VAL A 121 -2.96 -12.13 6.62
C VAL A 121 -3.41 -10.66 6.61
N LEU A 122 -4.70 -10.39 6.79
CA LEU A 122 -5.25 -9.04 6.95
C LEU A 122 -4.63 -8.31 8.15
N ALA A 123 -4.49 -8.97 9.30
CA ALA A 123 -3.85 -8.38 10.47
C ALA A 123 -2.35 -8.10 10.23
N ALA A 124 -1.63 -8.98 9.53
CA ALA A 124 -0.24 -8.75 9.13
C ALA A 124 -0.11 -7.53 8.20
N GLY A 125 -1.00 -7.42 7.21
CA GLY A 125 -1.11 -6.25 6.35
C GLY A 125 -1.44 -4.98 7.12
N HIS A 126 -2.39 -5.04 8.06
CA HIS A 126 -2.75 -3.90 8.89
C HIS A 126 -1.59 -3.44 9.77
N CYS A 127 -0.85 -4.36 10.40
CA CYS A 127 0.38 -4.02 11.12
C CYS A 127 1.42 -3.35 10.21
N GLY A 128 1.61 -3.88 9.00
CA GLY A 128 2.56 -3.32 8.04
C GLY A 128 2.17 -1.92 7.58
N PHE A 129 0.89 -1.70 7.28
CA PHE A 129 0.36 -0.39 6.92
C PHE A 129 0.43 0.60 8.09
N GLY A 130 -0.10 0.23 9.26
CA GLY A 130 -0.21 1.14 10.41
C GLY A 130 1.13 1.55 11.04
N MET A 131 2.20 0.80 10.77
CA MET A 131 3.58 1.15 11.17
C MET A 131 4.38 1.83 10.05
N GLY A 132 3.80 1.99 8.86
CA GLY A 132 4.52 2.48 7.69
C GLY A 132 3.58 2.96 6.60
N ALA A 133 3.54 2.25 5.49
CA ALA A 133 2.73 2.59 4.32
C ALA A 133 2.17 1.34 3.63
N THR A 134 1.42 1.51 2.55
CA THR A 134 0.91 0.41 1.72
C THR A 134 1.98 -0.61 1.29
N PRO A 135 3.19 -0.23 0.83
CA PRO A 135 4.22 -1.21 0.46
C PRO A 135 4.68 -2.08 1.65
N THR A 136 4.76 -1.53 2.87
CA THR A 136 5.11 -2.35 4.06
C THR A 136 3.98 -3.29 4.44
N ALA A 137 2.72 -2.92 4.19
CA ALA A 137 1.57 -3.81 4.30
C ALA A 137 1.69 -5.02 3.37
N VAL A 138 1.99 -4.78 2.09
CA VAL A 138 2.18 -5.83 1.08
C VAL A 138 3.35 -6.74 1.45
N ALA A 139 4.48 -6.17 1.87
CA ALA A 139 5.64 -6.94 2.30
C ALA A 139 5.33 -7.87 3.48
N ASN A 140 4.59 -7.39 4.50
CA ASN A 140 4.19 -8.23 5.63
C ASN A 140 3.22 -9.33 5.22
N MET A 141 2.24 -9.04 4.37
CA MET A 141 1.33 -10.06 3.85
C MET A 141 2.08 -11.11 3.05
N GLN A 142 3.01 -10.70 2.18
CA GLN A 142 3.86 -11.60 1.41
C GLN A 142 4.71 -12.50 2.31
N ALA A 143 5.34 -11.94 3.35
CA ALA A 143 6.11 -12.72 4.31
C ALA A 143 5.28 -13.84 4.99
N VAL A 144 3.98 -13.61 5.20
CA VAL A 144 3.05 -14.63 5.72
C VAL A 144 2.62 -15.59 4.62
N THR A 145 2.21 -15.09 3.45
CA THR A 145 1.67 -15.94 2.39
C THR A 145 2.72 -16.81 1.70
N ASP A 146 3.97 -16.37 1.65
CA ASP A 146 5.08 -17.16 1.11
C ASP A 146 5.34 -18.43 1.94
N ARG A 147 5.03 -18.39 3.25
CA ARG A 147 5.22 -19.52 4.17
C ARG A 147 3.95 -20.35 4.40
N TYR A 148 2.78 -19.72 4.37
CA TYR A 148 1.53 -20.34 4.81
C TYR A 148 0.45 -20.46 3.71
N GLY A 149 0.72 -19.98 2.50
CA GLY A 149 -0.17 -20.06 1.35
C GLY A 149 -0.81 -18.70 0.97
N PRO A 150 -1.37 -18.55 -0.25
CA PRO A 150 -1.90 -17.28 -0.72
C PRO A 150 -3.24 -16.90 -0.03
N SER A 151 -3.49 -15.59 0.13
CA SER A 151 -4.80 -15.04 0.52
C SER A 151 -5.26 -13.97 -0.47
N TYR A 152 -6.18 -14.34 -1.37
CA TYR A 152 -6.72 -13.40 -2.36
C TYR A 152 -7.54 -12.27 -1.74
N LYS A 153 -8.27 -12.57 -0.66
CA LYS A 153 -9.11 -11.56 0.02
C LYS A 153 -8.26 -10.44 0.62
N ALA A 154 -7.17 -10.80 1.30
CA ALA A 154 -6.30 -9.82 1.95
C ALA A 154 -5.61 -8.91 0.92
N PHE A 155 -5.06 -9.49 -0.15
CA PHE A 155 -4.39 -8.74 -1.21
C PHE A 155 -5.32 -7.85 -2.05
N LEU A 156 -6.62 -8.12 -2.06
CA LEU A 156 -7.62 -7.23 -2.68
C LEU A 156 -8.04 -6.11 -1.74
N LEU A 157 -8.35 -6.44 -0.47
CA LEU A 157 -8.92 -5.48 0.48
C LEU A 157 -7.91 -4.46 1.00
N VAL A 158 -6.70 -4.91 1.37
CA VAL A 158 -5.72 -4.04 2.04
C VAL A 158 -5.26 -2.88 1.17
N PRO A 159 -4.95 -3.04 -0.13
CA PRO A 159 -4.59 -1.88 -0.97
C PRO A 159 -5.74 -0.88 -1.12
N ILE A 160 -6.98 -1.36 -1.29
CA ILE A 160 -8.14 -0.46 -1.45
C ILE A 160 -8.42 0.29 -0.15
N VAL A 161 -8.43 -0.39 1.00
CA VAL A 161 -8.72 0.27 2.27
C VAL A 161 -7.52 1.08 2.75
N GLY A 162 -6.34 0.47 2.80
CA GLY A 162 -5.13 1.05 3.36
C GLY A 162 -4.52 2.15 2.49
N ALA A 163 -4.50 2.01 1.16
CA ALA A 163 -3.93 3.08 0.33
C ALA A 163 -4.98 4.12 -0.05
N PHE A 164 -6.17 3.70 -0.50
CA PHE A 164 -7.11 4.64 -1.10
C PHE A 164 -8.00 5.34 -0.07
N PHE A 165 -8.75 4.58 0.72
CA PHE A 165 -9.69 5.18 1.67
C PHE A 165 -9.00 5.88 2.83
N VAL A 166 -7.91 5.30 3.36
CA VAL A 166 -7.18 5.94 4.46
C VAL A 166 -6.54 7.25 4.00
N ASP A 167 -5.99 7.37 2.79
CA ASP A 167 -5.41 8.63 2.33
C ASP A 167 -6.44 9.76 2.26
N ILE A 168 -7.67 9.47 1.80
CA ILE A 168 -8.78 10.44 1.78
C ILE A 168 -9.17 10.85 3.21
N ILE A 169 -9.32 9.88 4.11
CA ILE A 169 -9.66 10.15 5.51
C ILE A 169 -8.53 10.95 6.16
N ASN A 170 -7.28 10.59 5.93
CA ASN A 170 -6.10 11.25 6.47
C ASN A 170 -6.02 12.71 6.00
N ALA A 171 -6.19 12.97 4.70
CA ALA A 171 -6.23 14.34 4.17
C ALA A 171 -7.35 15.17 4.82
N THR A 172 -8.54 14.59 4.97
CA THR A 172 -9.70 15.25 5.60
C THR A 172 -9.43 15.55 7.09
N VAL A 173 -8.92 14.56 7.83
CA VAL A 173 -8.62 14.68 9.26
C VAL A 173 -7.53 15.71 9.51
N LEU A 174 -6.46 15.72 8.71
CA LEU A 174 -5.41 16.74 8.78
C LEU A 174 -5.96 18.14 8.51
N GLN A 175 -6.83 18.28 7.51
CA GLN A 175 -7.46 19.57 7.20
C GLN A 175 -8.28 20.09 8.39
N ILE A 176 -9.03 19.20 9.06
CA ILE A 176 -9.75 19.54 10.30
C ILE A 176 -8.77 19.96 11.40
N PHE A 177 -7.70 19.19 11.63
CA PHE A 177 -6.71 19.52 12.67
C PHE A 177 -6.07 20.89 12.46
N THR A 178 -5.73 21.26 11.23
CA THR A 178 -5.13 22.57 10.92
C THR A 178 -6.06 23.76 11.15
N GLN A 179 -7.38 23.52 11.21
CA GLN A 179 -8.39 24.54 11.49
C GLN A 179 -8.68 24.71 13.00
N ILE A 180 -8.14 23.83 13.86
CA ILE A 180 -8.32 23.93 15.31
C ILE A 180 -7.29 24.93 15.88
N PRO A 181 -7.72 26.07 16.47
CA PRO A 181 -6.83 27.16 16.88
C PRO A 181 -5.90 26.84 18.06
N PHE A 182 -6.02 25.66 18.69
CA PHE A 182 -5.14 25.21 19.78
C PHE A 182 -3.88 24.47 19.29
N LEU A 183 -3.85 24.05 18.01
CA LEU A 183 -2.77 23.23 17.42
C LEU A 183 -1.96 23.97 16.34
N GLN A 184 -2.24 25.27 16.14
CA GLN A 184 -1.43 26.17 15.30
C GLN A 184 -0.32 26.80 16.14
#